data_AF-S0FCM0-F1
#
_entry.id   AF-S0FCM0-F1
#
_cell.length_a   1.000
_cell.length_b   1.000
_cell.length_c   1.000
_cell.angle_alpha   90.00
_cell.angle_beta   90.00
_cell.angle_gamma   90.00
#
_symmetry.space_group_name_H-M   'P 1'
#
loop_
_entity.id
_entity.type
_entity.pdbx_description
1 polymer ?
#
loop_
_entity_poly.entity_id
_entity_poly.type
_entity_poly.pdbx_seq_one_letter_code
_entity_poly.pdbx_strand_id
1 'polypeptide(L)'
;MMKTVMSNEKVAFTGHRSIPFATINVLRQRISDCVENLYLSGKTEYLCGMALGFDLLCAEVVLSLKKRFPDIRLICVLPYRAQSEMWNAMQRARHSLILDKADEVIVLSEEYFHGCFLRRNDYMLKICSTVVAYYDGKLQGGTYYTFKKARENRLRLINLYSS
;
A
#
# COMPACT_ATOMS: atom_id res chain seq x y z
N MET A 1 -21.94 -28.96 8.11
CA MET A 1 -20.83 -28.54 7.23
C MET A 1 -20.46 -27.11 7.63
N MET A 2 -19.37 -26.94 8.38
CA MET A 2 -18.95 -25.62 8.87
C MET A 2 -18.46 -24.81 7.67
N LYS A 3 -19.15 -23.71 7.33
CA LYS A 3 -18.55 -22.66 6.51
C LYS A 3 -17.46 -22.01 7.35
N THR A 4 -16.21 -22.37 7.09
CA THR A 4 -15.06 -21.65 7.62
C THR A 4 -15.23 -20.18 7.25
N VAL A 5 -15.40 -19.33 8.27
CA VAL A 5 -15.46 -17.88 8.11
C VAL A 5 -14.17 -17.45 7.43
N MET A 6 -14.28 -16.85 6.23
CA MET A 6 -13.12 -16.37 5.48
C MET A 6 -12.36 -15.39 6.36
N SER A 7 -11.12 -15.73 6.74
CA SER A 7 -10.26 -14.79 7.47
C SER A 7 -9.98 -13.62 6.53
N ASN A 8 -10.46 -12.44 6.93
CA ASN A 8 -10.32 -11.22 6.16
C ASN A 8 -8.85 -10.77 6.24
N GLU A 9 -8.02 -11.20 5.28
CA GLU A 9 -6.56 -11.10 5.40
C GLU A 9 -5.94 -10.07 4.43
N LYS A 10 -6.44 -8.83 4.45
CA LYS A 10 -5.90 -7.73 3.65
C LYS A 10 -4.39 -7.52 3.89
N VAL A 11 -3.71 -7.05 2.84
CA VAL A 11 -2.29 -6.68 2.86
C VAL A 11 -2.16 -5.15 2.77
N ALA A 12 -1.42 -4.52 3.66
CA ALA A 12 -1.15 -3.08 3.60
C ALA A 12 0.26 -2.78 3.08
N PHE A 13 0.38 -1.79 2.19
CA PHE A 13 1.67 -1.26 1.76
C PHE A 13 2.11 -0.05 2.60
N THR A 14 3.42 0.08 2.82
CA THR A 14 4.03 1.28 3.41
C THR A 14 5.47 1.44 2.95
N GLY A 15 5.90 2.63 2.56
CA GLY A 15 7.29 2.81 2.15
C GLY A 15 7.68 4.24 1.82
N HIS A 16 8.95 4.40 1.46
CA HIS A 16 9.52 5.71 1.14
C HIS A 16 8.85 6.39 -0.04
N ARG A 17 8.71 7.72 0.06
CA ARG A 17 8.13 8.58 -0.99
C ARG A 17 9.07 8.85 -2.16
N SER A 18 10.36 8.58 -1.97
CA SER A 18 11.39 8.64 -3.00
C SER A 18 12.06 7.28 -3.10
N ILE A 19 12.20 6.79 -4.33
CA ILE A 19 12.88 5.53 -4.67
C ILE A 19 13.97 5.89 -5.67
N PRO A 20 15.23 5.48 -5.45
CA PRO A 20 16.29 5.70 -6.42
C PRO A 20 15.92 5.14 -7.80
N PHE A 21 16.12 5.92 -8.87
CA PHE A 21 15.77 5.48 -10.23
C PHE A 21 16.45 4.16 -10.61
N ALA A 22 17.72 3.99 -10.23
CA ALA A 22 18.49 2.77 -10.49
C ALA A 22 17.89 1.49 -9.86
N THR A 23 17.08 1.62 -8.79
CA THR A 23 16.53 0.47 -8.08
C THR A 23 15.06 0.18 -8.43
N ILE A 24 14.39 1.07 -9.18
CA ILE A 24 12.94 1.00 -9.36
C ILE A 24 12.48 -0.29 -10.06
N ASN A 25 13.23 -0.78 -11.04
CA ASN A 25 12.87 -1.99 -11.78
C ASN A 25 13.08 -3.25 -10.94
N VAL A 26 14.19 -3.30 -10.20
CA VAL A 26 14.48 -4.40 -9.25
C VAL A 26 13.42 -4.43 -8.15
N LEU A 27 13.07 -3.27 -7.59
CA LEU A 27 12.03 -3.16 -6.58
C LEU A 27 10.65 -3.55 -7.15
N ARG A 28 10.32 -3.16 -8.37
CA ARG A 28 9.07 -3.56 -9.04
C ARG A 28 8.97 -5.08 -9.15
N GLN A 29 10.05 -5.76 -9.56
CA GLN A 29 10.06 -7.23 -9.63
C GLN A 29 9.84 -7.84 -8.25
N ARG A 30 10.55 -7.36 -7.22
CA ARG A 30 10.38 -7.84 -5.84
C ARG A 30 8.96 -7.64 -5.30
N ILE A 31 8.34 -6.51 -5.61
CA ILE A 31 6.93 -6.27 -5.26
C ILE A 31 6.05 -7.29 -5.99
N SER A 32 6.29 -7.53 -7.30
CA SER A 32 5.51 -8.50 -8.09
C SER A 32 5.60 -9.89 -7.49
N ASP A 33 6.82 -10.38 -7.21
CA ASP A 33 7.04 -11.70 -6.62
C ASP A 33 6.40 -11.80 -5.22
N CYS A 34 6.49 -10.74 -4.41
CA CYS A 34 5.88 -10.69 -3.09
C CYS A 34 4.35 -10.73 -3.17
N VAL A 35 3.74 -9.93 -4.05
CA VAL A 35 2.29 -9.88 -4.25
C VAL A 35 1.78 -11.21 -4.77
N GLU A 36 2.45 -11.81 -5.76
CA GLU A 36 2.11 -13.12 -6.31
C GLU A 36 2.18 -14.23 -5.26
N ASN A 37 3.25 -14.29 -4.44
CA ASN A 37 3.35 -15.26 -3.35
C ASN A 37 2.25 -15.07 -2.28
N LEU A 38 1.92 -13.83 -1.94
CA LEU A 38 0.84 -13.55 -1.00
C LEU A 38 -0.52 -13.97 -1.59
N TYR A 39 -0.75 -13.67 -2.87
CA TYR A 39 -1.95 -14.08 -3.58
C TYR A 39 -2.11 -15.60 -3.60
N LEU A 40 -1.05 -16.34 -3.93
CA LEU A 40 -1.04 -17.81 -3.90
C LEU A 40 -1.28 -18.39 -2.49
N SER A 41 -1.03 -17.59 -1.44
CA SER A 41 -1.37 -17.94 -0.06
C SER A 41 -2.80 -17.53 0.37
N GLY A 42 -3.62 -17.02 -0.55
CA GLY A 42 -5.02 -16.63 -0.33
C GLY A 42 -5.26 -15.14 -0.03
N LYS A 43 -4.24 -14.29 -0.18
CA LYS A 43 -4.35 -12.84 0.07
C LYS A 43 -4.79 -12.11 -1.21
N THR A 44 -6.05 -11.71 -1.30
CA THR A 44 -6.58 -11.09 -2.54
C THR A 44 -6.78 -9.59 -2.45
N GLU A 45 -6.81 -9.00 -1.25
CA GLU A 45 -7.11 -7.57 -1.06
C GLU A 45 -5.89 -6.77 -0.58
N TYR A 46 -5.56 -5.69 -1.30
CA TYR A 46 -4.34 -4.90 -1.08
C TYR A 46 -4.67 -3.42 -0.84
N LEU A 47 -4.33 -2.94 0.35
CA LEU A 47 -4.50 -1.56 0.80
C LEU A 47 -3.29 -0.73 0.37
N CYS A 48 -3.54 0.29 -0.45
CA CYS A 48 -2.56 1.29 -0.83
C CYS A 48 -2.97 2.65 -0.28
N GLY A 49 -2.07 3.32 0.43
CA GLY A 49 -2.37 4.64 0.97
C GLY A 49 -2.13 5.81 0.02
N MET A 50 -1.81 5.50 -1.24
CA MET A 50 -1.71 6.46 -2.33
C MET A 50 -0.72 7.61 -2.08
N ALA A 51 0.32 7.42 -1.26
CA ALA A 51 1.43 8.37 -1.22
C ALA A 51 2.34 8.22 -2.46
N LEU A 52 3.15 9.24 -2.79
CA LEU A 52 4.21 9.09 -3.79
C LEU A 52 5.18 7.95 -3.44
N GLY A 53 5.96 7.51 -4.43
CA GLY A 53 7.00 6.50 -4.24
C GLY A 53 6.45 5.09 -4.16
N PHE A 54 6.70 4.41 -3.05
CA PHE A 54 6.41 2.98 -2.88
C PHE A 54 4.91 2.63 -3.00
N ASP A 55 4.04 3.40 -2.36
CA ASP A 55 2.58 3.19 -2.42
C ASP A 55 2.08 3.15 -3.88
N LEU A 56 2.43 4.15 -4.71
CA LEU A 56 2.04 4.14 -6.13
C LEU A 56 2.69 3.00 -6.93
N LEU A 57 3.95 2.66 -6.64
CA LEU A 57 4.62 1.55 -7.33
C LEU A 57 3.93 0.20 -7.00
N CYS A 58 3.53 -0.02 -5.76
CA CYS A 58 2.77 -1.20 -5.36
C CYS A 58 1.39 -1.25 -6.01
N ALA A 59 0.67 -0.12 -6.05
CA ALA A 59 -0.63 -0.06 -6.71
C ALA A 59 -0.55 -0.44 -8.20
N GLU A 60 0.45 0.06 -8.91
CA GLU A 60 0.69 -0.29 -10.32
C GLU A 60 0.99 -1.78 -10.51
N VAL A 61 1.75 -2.39 -9.60
CA VAL A 61 2.03 -3.84 -9.65
C VAL A 61 0.78 -4.66 -9.38
N VAL A 62 -0.05 -4.29 -8.40
CA VAL A 62 -1.34 -4.97 -8.16
C VAL A 62 -2.23 -4.87 -9.40
N LEU A 63 -2.34 -3.68 -10.00
CA LEU A 63 -3.13 -3.48 -11.23
C LEU A 63 -2.59 -4.26 -12.42
N SER A 64 -1.28 -4.44 -12.56
CA SER A 64 -0.71 -5.24 -13.64
C SER A 64 -0.99 -6.73 -13.46
N LEU A 65 -0.98 -7.20 -12.21
CA LEU A 65 -1.24 -8.59 -11.85
C LEU A 65 -2.71 -8.99 -12.01
N LYS A 66 -3.67 -8.04 -12.01
CA LYS A 66 -5.09 -8.31 -12.31
C LYS A 66 -5.33 -9.09 -13.61
N LYS A 67 -4.45 -8.94 -14.61
CA LYS A 67 -4.54 -9.70 -15.87
C LYS A 67 -4.35 -11.21 -15.66
N ARG A 68 -3.55 -11.60 -14.68
CA ARG A 68 -3.24 -12.99 -14.32
C ARG A 68 -4.13 -13.49 -13.17
N PHE A 69 -4.52 -12.60 -12.27
CA PHE A 69 -5.28 -12.86 -11.05
C PHE A 69 -6.52 -11.94 -11.00
N PRO A 70 -7.62 -12.24 -11.71
CA PRO A 70 -8.72 -11.30 -11.90
C PRO A 70 -9.47 -10.88 -10.62
N ASP A 71 -9.35 -11.65 -9.55
CA ASP A 71 -9.95 -11.42 -8.23
C ASP A 71 -9.03 -10.67 -7.25
N ILE A 72 -7.80 -10.32 -7.66
CA ILE A 72 -6.94 -9.42 -6.87
C ILE A 72 -7.56 -8.01 -6.86
N ARG A 73 -7.72 -7.45 -5.65
CA ARG A 73 -8.36 -6.16 -5.41
C ARG A 73 -7.36 -5.13 -4.91
N LEU A 74 -7.33 -3.97 -5.56
CA LEU A 74 -6.66 -2.77 -5.10
C LEU A 74 -7.67 -1.86 -4.38
N ILE A 75 -7.39 -1.58 -3.11
CA ILE A 75 -8.17 -0.67 -2.27
C ILE A 75 -7.30 0.56 -1.97
N CYS A 76 -7.70 1.71 -2.48
CA CYS A 76 -7.00 2.97 -2.29
C CYS A 76 -7.54 3.71 -1.06
N VAL A 77 -6.68 4.03 -0.10
CA VAL A 77 -7.06 4.76 1.13
C VAL A 77 -6.41 6.13 1.15
N LEU A 78 -7.19 7.17 0.90
CA LEU A 78 -6.74 8.56 0.91
C LEU A 78 -6.90 9.16 2.31
N PRO A 79 -5.90 9.92 2.79
CA PRO A 79 -6.01 10.69 4.02
C PRO A 79 -7.01 11.84 3.89
N TYR A 80 -7.09 12.47 2.71
CA TYR A 80 -8.05 13.51 2.34
C TYR A 80 -8.17 13.64 0.81
N ARG A 81 -9.21 14.33 0.30
CA ARG A 81 -9.49 14.41 -1.16
C ARG A 81 -8.36 15.03 -1.97
N ALA A 82 -7.89 16.21 -1.56
CA ALA A 82 -6.93 17.00 -2.31
C ALA A 82 -5.45 16.58 -2.13
N GLN A 83 -5.17 15.34 -1.69
CA GLN A 83 -3.81 14.94 -1.28
C GLN A 83 -2.72 15.07 -2.36
N SER A 84 -3.10 15.11 -3.64
CA SER A 84 -2.21 15.22 -4.79
C SER A 84 -2.19 16.61 -5.42
N GLU A 85 -2.92 17.60 -4.89
CA GLU A 85 -3.08 18.92 -5.50
C GLU A 85 -1.73 19.62 -5.73
N MET A 86 -0.83 19.53 -4.75
CA MET A 86 0.50 20.14 -4.79
C MET A 86 1.54 19.32 -5.57
N TRP A 87 1.18 18.17 -6.16
CA TRP A 87 2.10 17.35 -6.94
C TRP A 87 2.24 17.87 -8.37
N ASN A 88 3.33 17.52 -9.06
CA ASN A 88 3.48 17.91 -10.46
C ASN A 88 2.49 17.18 -11.38
N ALA A 89 2.30 17.68 -12.61
CA ALA A 89 1.29 17.15 -13.53
C ALA A 89 1.43 15.64 -13.80
N MET A 90 2.66 15.16 -13.98
CA MET A 90 2.94 13.73 -14.21
C MET A 90 2.58 12.87 -12.99
N GLN A 91 2.90 13.34 -11.78
CA GLN A 91 2.54 12.66 -10.53
C GLN A 91 1.03 12.61 -10.33
N ARG A 92 0.31 13.71 -10.63
CA ARG A 92 -1.15 13.76 -10.56
C ARG A 92 -1.80 12.83 -11.58
N ALA A 93 -1.31 12.81 -12.82
CA ALA A 93 -1.81 11.91 -13.86
C ALA A 93 -1.63 10.44 -13.47
N ARG A 94 -0.45 10.08 -12.95
CA ARG A 94 -0.16 8.74 -12.43
C ARG A 94 -1.11 8.34 -11.30
N HIS A 95 -1.33 9.24 -10.34
CA HIS A 95 -2.23 9.02 -9.21
C HIS A 95 -3.70 8.85 -9.65
N SER A 96 -4.18 9.73 -10.52
CA SER A 96 -5.54 9.66 -11.07
C SER A 96 -5.79 8.37 -11.83
N LEU A 97 -4.83 7.90 -12.64
CA LEU A 97 -4.94 6.65 -13.38
C LEU A 97 -5.08 5.42 -12.45
N ILE A 98 -4.40 5.45 -11.31
CA ILE A 98 -4.50 4.38 -10.30
C ILE A 98 -5.89 4.42 -9.65
N LEU A 99 -6.39 5.59 -9.26
CA LEU A 99 -7.70 5.74 -8.64
C LEU A 99 -8.83 5.27 -9.56
N ASP A 100 -8.76 5.61 -10.84
CA ASP A 100 -9.74 5.20 -11.86
C ASP A 100 -9.84 3.68 -12.03
N LYS A 101 -8.75 2.96 -11.72
CA LYS A 101 -8.65 1.48 -11.87
C LYS A 101 -8.76 0.71 -10.55
N ALA A 102 -8.87 1.42 -9.43
CA ALA A 102 -9.00 0.82 -8.12
C ALA A 102 -10.38 0.14 -7.97
N ASP A 103 -10.45 -0.96 -7.22
CA ASP A 103 -11.73 -1.63 -6.94
C ASP A 103 -12.53 -0.90 -5.87
N GLU A 104 -11.84 -0.12 -5.04
CA GLU A 104 -12.44 0.68 -3.98
C GLU A 104 -11.54 1.88 -3.67
N VAL A 105 -12.18 3.03 -3.42
CA VAL A 105 -11.52 4.26 -2.97
C VAL A 105 -12.17 4.72 -1.67
N ILE A 106 -11.39 4.73 -0.60
CA ILE A 106 -11.79 5.15 0.74
C ILE A 106 -11.14 6.49 1.02
N VAL A 107 -11.95 7.50 1.35
CA VAL A 107 -11.46 8.83 1.73
C VAL A 107 -11.79 9.07 3.20
N LEU A 108 -10.77 9.28 4.03
CA LEU A 108 -10.95 9.37 5.50
C LEU A 108 -11.28 10.78 6.01
N SER A 109 -11.13 11.79 5.16
CA SER A 109 -11.39 13.19 5.47
C SER A 109 -11.72 13.96 4.20
N GLU A 110 -12.61 14.94 4.29
CA GLU A 110 -12.86 15.85 3.18
C GLU A 110 -11.64 16.76 2.96
N GLU A 111 -11.13 17.34 4.04
CA GLU A 111 -10.05 18.33 4.04
C GLU A 111 -8.79 17.84 4.75
N TYR A 112 -7.68 18.54 4.50
CA TYR A 112 -6.45 18.34 5.24
C TYR A 112 -6.63 18.74 6.70
N PHE A 113 -6.10 17.91 7.61
CA PHE A 113 -5.87 18.30 8.99
C PHE A 113 -4.56 17.70 9.49
N HIS A 114 -3.99 18.30 10.53
CA HIS A 114 -2.77 17.81 11.15
C HIS A 114 -2.96 16.37 11.66
N GLY A 115 -2.17 15.42 11.14
CA GLY A 115 -2.25 14.00 11.50
C GLY A 115 -3.10 13.11 10.57
N CYS A 116 -3.76 13.66 9.55
CA CYS A 116 -4.57 12.87 8.60
C CYS A 116 -3.82 11.70 7.95
N PHE A 117 -2.53 11.88 7.63
CA PHE A 117 -1.68 10.82 7.09
C PHE A 117 -1.42 9.68 8.09
N LEU A 118 -1.22 10.00 9.37
CA LEU A 118 -1.03 8.95 10.40
C LEU A 118 -2.35 8.23 10.68
N ARG A 119 -3.47 8.97 10.73
CA ARG A 119 -4.81 8.37 10.82
C ARG A 119 -5.07 7.40 9.67
N ARG A 120 -4.65 7.73 8.44
CA ARG A 120 -4.73 6.83 7.29
C ARG A 120 -3.91 5.56 7.49
N ASN A 121 -2.69 5.69 7.98
CA ASN A 121 -1.84 4.52 8.25
C ASN A 121 -2.47 3.62 9.33
N ASP A 122 -2.98 4.22 10.40
CA ASP A 122 -3.66 3.50 11.48
C ASP A 122 -4.91 2.78 10.99
N TYR A 123 -5.70 3.41 10.12
CA TYR A 123 -6.85 2.78 9.49
C TYR A 123 -6.44 1.54 8.71
N MET A 124 -5.40 1.63 7.86
CA MET A 124 -4.91 0.49 7.08
C MET A 124 -4.41 -0.65 7.99
N LEU A 125 -3.66 -0.32 9.04
CA LEU A 125 -3.14 -1.31 10.00
C LEU A 125 -4.25 -2.01 10.80
N LYS A 126 -5.36 -1.31 11.09
CA LYS A 126 -6.50 -1.87 11.82
C LYS A 126 -7.20 -2.99 11.07
N ILE A 127 -7.13 -3.00 9.74
CA ILE A 127 -7.92 -3.90 8.88
C ILE A 127 -7.05 -4.85 8.04
N CYS A 128 -5.74 -4.88 8.26
CA CYS A 128 -4.82 -5.78 7.59
C CYS A 128 -4.22 -6.82 8.56
N SER A 129 -3.73 -7.92 8.01
CA SER A 129 -2.97 -8.95 8.75
C SER A 129 -1.50 -9.00 8.34
N THR A 130 -1.19 -8.52 7.13
CA THR A 130 0.16 -8.46 6.58
C THR A 130 0.50 -7.03 6.17
N VAL A 131 1.72 -6.61 6.45
CA VAL A 131 2.29 -5.34 5.98
C VAL A 131 3.51 -5.62 5.13
N VAL A 132 3.47 -5.15 3.88
CA VAL A 132 4.61 -5.16 2.96
C VAL A 132 5.22 -3.76 2.98
N ALA A 133 6.48 -3.69 3.40
CA ALA A 133 7.19 -2.46 3.65
C ALA A 133 8.38 -2.27 2.70
N TYR A 134 8.69 -1.01 2.39
CA TYR A 134 10.00 -0.60 1.87
C TYR A 134 10.61 0.42 2.83
N TYR A 135 11.34 -0.10 3.82
CA TYR A 135 11.83 0.64 4.97
C TYR A 135 13.33 0.43 5.19
N ASP A 136 14.08 1.53 5.28
CA ASP A 136 15.55 1.57 5.34
C ASP A 136 16.12 1.52 6.76
N GLY A 137 15.28 1.36 7.78
CA GLY A 137 15.71 1.32 9.18
C GLY A 137 15.85 2.69 9.85
N LYS A 138 15.68 3.81 9.14
CA LYS A 138 15.74 5.14 9.75
C LYS A 138 14.57 5.38 10.70
N LEU A 139 14.86 5.79 11.94
CA LEU A 139 13.88 5.98 13.01
C LEU A 139 13.04 7.27 12.89
N GLN A 140 12.66 7.65 11.67
CA GLN A 140 11.92 8.88 11.39
C GLN A 140 10.94 8.74 10.21
N GLY A 141 9.91 9.57 10.22
CA GLY A 141 8.92 9.68 9.14
C GLY A 141 7.78 8.67 9.22
N GLY A 142 6.83 8.81 8.28
CA GLY A 142 5.60 8.00 8.25
C GLY A 142 5.85 6.51 8.09
N THR A 143 6.85 6.10 7.31
CA THR A 143 7.20 4.69 7.13
C THR A 143 7.69 4.05 8.42
N TYR A 144 8.56 4.73 9.18
CA TYR A 144 8.99 4.27 10.50
C TYR A 144 7.81 4.12 11.46
N TYR A 145 6.93 5.12 11.51
CA TYR A 145 5.73 5.09 12.34
C TYR A 145 4.87 3.85 12.03
N THR A 146 4.55 3.62 10.76
CA THR A 146 3.72 2.48 10.33
C THR A 146 4.42 1.15 10.61
N PHE A 147 5.71 1.04 10.32
CA PHE A 147 6.50 -0.18 10.55
C PHE A 147 6.57 -0.53 12.04
N LYS A 148 6.81 0.47 12.89
CA LYS A 148 6.82 0.33 14.35
C LYS A 148 5.47 -0.16 14.87
N LYS A 149 4.37 0.53 14.50
CA LYS A 149 3.02 0.14 14.92
C LYS A 149 2.60 -1.24 14.44
N ALA A 150 2.95 -1.61 13.20
CA ALA A 150 2.68 -2.94 12.68
C ALA A 150 3.38 -4.03 13.52
N ARG A 151 4.61 -3.75 13.95
CA ARG A 151 5.38 -4.65 14.82
C ARG A 151 4.77 -4.73 16.23
N GLU A 152 4.36 -3.60 16.81
CA GLU A 152 3.66 -3.54 18.11
C GLU A 152 2.32 -4.31 18.08
N ASN A 153 1.59 -4.22 16.97
CA ASN A 153 0.33 -4.95 16.73
C ASN A 153 0.54 -6.41 16.30
N ARG A 154 1.79 -6.91 16.29
CA ARG A 154 2.14 -8.29 15.91
C ARG A 154 1.64 -8.71 14.51
N LEU A 155 1.56 -7.76 13.58
CA LEU A 155 1.22 -8.05 12.19
C LEU A 155 2.38 -8.75 11.48
N ARG A 156 2.08 -9.57 10.47
CA ARG A 156 3.12 -10.16 9.63
C ARG A 156 3.81 -9.06 8.83
N LEU A 157 5.12 -8.90 9.01
CA LEU A 157 5.93 -7.87 8.33
C LEU A 157 6.85 -8.48 7.28
N ILE A 158 6.79 -7.95 6.06
CA ILE A 158 7.70 -8.28 4.95
C ILE A 158 8.39 -6.98 4.51
N ASN A 159 9.70 -6.85 4.72
CA ASN A 159 10.45 -5.65 4.33
C ASN A 159 11.29 -5.91 3.07
N LEU A 160 11.03 -5.16 1.99
CA LEU A 160 11.66 -5.33 0.67
C LEU A 160 12.91 -4.45 0.45
N TYR A 161 13.35 -3.70 1.47
CA TYR A 161 14.42 -2.71 1.31
C TYR A 161 15.81 -3.31 1.01
N SER A 162 16.13 -4.45 1.63
CA SER A 162 17.46 -5.07 1.59
C SER A 162 17.43 -6.56 1.21
N SER A 163 16.30 -7.02 0.67
CA SER A 163 16.17 -8.38 0.12
C SER A 163 16.99 -8.54 -1.16
#